data_AF-A0A7X9D4W2-F1
#
_entry.id   AF-A0A7X9D4W2-F1
#
_cell.length_a   1.000
_cell.length_b   1.000
_cell.length_c   1.000
_cell.angle_alpha   90.00
_cell.angle_beta   90.00
_cell.angle_gamma   90.00
#
_symmetry.space_group_name_H-M   'P 1'
#
loop_
_entity.id
_entity.type
_entity.pdbx_description
1 polymer ?
#
loop_
_entity_poly.entity_id
_entity_poly.type
_entity_poly.pdbx_seq_one_letter_code
_entity_poly.pdbx_strand_id
1 'polypeptide(L)' 'LGHAAVRALLDGRKGVMVGLVNNKVEYTSFELACSRHNEINKNWYDIARILSI' A
#
# COMPACT_ATOMS: atom_id res chain seq x y z
N LEU A 1 9.72 5.99 -0.97
CA LEU A 1 9.06 5.33 -2.12
C LEU A 1 9.63 5.77 -3.47
N GLY A 2 9.90 7.06 -3.72
CA GLY A 2 10.49 7.52 -4.99
C GLY A 2 11.78 6.80 -5.41
N HIS A 3 12.73 6.62 -4.48
CA HIS A 3 13.95 5.82 -4.73
C HIS A 3 13.64 4.39 -5.21
N ALA A 4 12.67 3.71 -4.60
CA ALA A 4 12.29 2.35 -4.97
C ALA A 4 11.59 2.28 -6.35
N ALA A 5 10.87 3.35 -6.73
CA ALA A 5 10.31 3.47 -8.07
C ALA A 5 11.41 3.64 -9.14
N VAL A 6 12.41 4.49 -8.87
CA VAL A 6 13.57 4.65 -9.76
C VAL A 6 14.33 3.32 -9.90
N ARG A 7 14.60 2.62 -8.79
CA ARG A 7 15.23 1.30 -8.86
C ARG A 7 14.42 0.28 -9.66
N ALA A 8 13.10 0.26 -9.50
CA ALA A 8 12.24 -0.64 -10.26
C ALA A 8 12.29 -0.37 -11.78
N LEU A 9 12.36 0.90 -12.19
CA LEU A 9 12.53 1.29 -13.58
C LEU A 9 13.91 0.86 -14.12
N LEU A 10 14.97 1.06 -13.34
CA LEU A 10 16.33 0.60 -13.70
C LEU A 10 16.41 -0.93 -13.82
N ASP A 11 15.69 -1.66 -12.97
CA ASP A 11 15.55 -3.11 -13.02
C ASP A 11 14.62 -3.60 -14.15
N GLY A 12 14.11 -2.69 -14.99
CA GLY A 12 13.28 -2.99 -16.15
C GLY A 12 11.82 -3.31 -15.84
N ARG A 13 11.38 -3.14 -14.58
CA ARG A 13 9.99 -3.38 -14.18
C ARG A 13 9.08 -2.30 -14.76
N LYS A 14 7.90 -2.71 -15.24
CA LYS A 14 6.87 -1.84 -15.82
C LYS A 14 5.49 -2.30 -15.35
N GLY A 15 4.51 -1.40 -15.33
CA GLY A 15 3.13 -1.75 -14.98
C GLY A 15 2.93 -2.19 -13.53
N VAL A 16 3.78 -1.71 -12.62
CA VAL A 16 3.71 -2.02 -11.17
C VAL A 16 3.59 -0.74 -10.35
N MET A 17 2.80 -0.80 -9.28
CA MET A 17 2.76 0.18 -8.20
C MET A 17 3.80 -0.20 -7.14
N VAL A 18 4.54 0.80 -6.65
CA VAL A 18 5.43 0.65 -5.49
C VAL A 18 4.69 1.14 -4.25
N GLY A 19 4.60 0.31 -3.22
CA GLY A 19 3.93 0.62 -1.97
C GLY A 19 4.71 0.17 -0.74
N LEU A 20 4.14 0.44 0.43
CA LEU A 20 4.64 -0.04 1.71
C LEU A 20 3.59 -0.98 2.30
N VAL A 21 3.98 -2.23 2.56
CA VAL A 21 3.16 -3.22 3.25
C VAL A 21 3.98 -3.78 4.40
N ASN A 22 3.45 -3.73 5.63
CA ASN A 22 4.15 -4.20 6.83
C ASN A 22 5.59 -3.66 6.94
N ASN A 23 5.76 -2.35 6.73
CA ASN A 23 7.04 -1.64 6.74
C ASN A 23 8.08 -2.12 5.72
N LYS A 24 7.66 -2.83 4.68
CA LYS A 24 8.52 -3.27 3.57
C LYS A 24 8.05 -2.67 2.26
N VAL A 25 9.01 -2.36 1.39
CA VAL A 25 8.72 -1.93 0.01
C VAL A 25 8.23 -3.14 -0.77
N GLU A 26 7.01 -3.05 -1.29
CA GLU A 26 6.38 -4.10 -2.07
C GLU A 26 5.98 -3.58 -3.45
N TYR A 27 5.90 -4.50 -4.40
CA TYR A 27 5.49 -4.23 -5.77
C TYR A 27 4.19 -4.97 -6.07
N THR A 28 3.17 -4.25 -6.52
CA THR A 28 1.88 -4.83 -6.91
C THR A 28 1.60 -4.48 -8.36
N SER A 29 0.96 -5.37 -9.14
CA SER A 29 0.56 -5.02 -10.50
C SER A 29 -0.40 -3.82 -10.50
N PHE A 30 -0.30 -2.96 -11.51
CA PHE A 30 -1.08 -1.73 -11.57
C PHE A 30 -2.59 -2.00 -11.64
N GLU A 31 -3.00 -3.02 -12.38
CA GLU A 31 -4.40 -3.46 -12.45
C GLU A 31 -4.94 -3.88 -11.07
N LEU A 32 -4.19 -4.72 -10.34
CA LEU A 32 -4.59 -5.17 -9.01
C LEU A 32 -4.65 -4.00 -8.02
N ALA A 33 -3.66 -3.10 -8.07
CA ALA A 33 -3.60 -1.93 -7.20
C ALA A 33 -4.80 -0.99 -7.39
N CYS A 34 -5.27 -0.80 -8.63
CA CYS A 34 -6.42 0.05 -8.94
C CYS A 34 -7.78 -0.63 -8.71
N SER A 35 -7.83 -1.96 -8.77
CA SER A 35 -9.09 -2.72 -8.61
C SER A 35 -9.53 -2.90 -7.16
N ARG A 36 -8.61 -2.79 -6.19
CA ARG A 36 -8.91 -3.03 -4.77
C ARG A 36 -9.49 -1.79 -4.10
N HIS A 37 -10.55 -1.99 -3.33
CA HIS A 37 -11.08 -0.95 -2.45
C HIS A 37 -10.23 -0.87 -1.18
N ASN A 38 -9.81 0.33 -0.78
CA ASN A 38 -9.11 0.51 0.48
C ASN A 38 -10.10 0.32 1.64
N GLU A 39 -9.86 -0.70 2.47
CA GLU A 39 -10.59 -0.88 3.71
C GLU A 39 -9.81 -0.31 4.89
N ILE A 40 -10.53 0.39 5.76
CA ILE A 40 -9.97 0.79 7.05
C ILE A 40 -9.94 -0.41 8.00
N ASN A 41 -8.99 -0.41 8.93
CA ASN A 41 -8.96 -1.43 9.97
C ASN A 41 -10.10 -1.18 10.99
N LYS A 42 -11.11 -2.05 10.96
CA LYS A 42 -12.31 -1.95 11.79
C LYS A 42 -12.01 -2.01 13.30
N ASN A 43 -10.97 -2.74 13.70
CA ASN A 43 -10.58 -2.82 15.12
C ASN A 43 -10.12 -1.47 15.66
N TRP A 44 -9.36 -0.70 14.85
CA TRP A 44 -8.95 0.65 15.25
C TRP A 44 -10.14 1.60 15.37
N TYR A 45 -11.11 1.47 14.47
CA TYR A 45 -12.36 2.23 14.53
C TYR A 45 -13.14 1.93 15.82
N ASP A 46 -13.27 0.65 16.18
CA ASP A 46 -13.97 0.23 17.40
C ASP A 46 -13.27 0.72 18.67
N ILE A 47 -11.93 0.64 18.71
CA ILE A 47 -11.14 1.15 19.83
C ILE A 47 -11.35 2.67 19.99
N ALA A 48 -11.25 3.43 18.90
CA ALA A 48 -11.46 4.88 18.93
C ALA A 48 -12.88 5.24 19.44
N ARG A 49 -13.89 4.48 19.03
CA ARG A 49 -15.28 4.64 19.50
C ARG A 49 -15.42 4.39 21.01
N ILE A 50 -14.76 3.37 21.54
CA ILE A 50 -14.82 3.03 22.98
C ILE A 50 -14.09 4.07 23.82
N LEU A 51 -12.93 4.54 23.37
CA LEU A 51 -12.07 5.47 24.12
C LEU A 51 -12.55 6.93 24.12
N SER A 52 -13.53 7.28 23.28
CA SER A 52 -14.06 8.65 23.18
C SER A 52 -15.20 8.94 24.18
N ILE A 53 -15.37 8.09 25.20
CA ILE A 53 -16.36 8.19 26.29
C ILE A 53 -15.63 8.60 27.56
#